data_AF-A0A1F4BFP9-F1
#
_entry.id   AF-A0A1F4BFP9-F1
#
_cell.length_a   1.000
_cell.length_b   1.000
_cell.length_c   1.000
_cell.angle_alpha   90.00
_cell.angle_beta   90.00
_cell.angle_gamma   90.00
#
_symmetry.space_group_name_H-M   'P 1'
#
loop_
_entity.id
_entity.type
_entity.pdbx_description
1 polymer ?
#
loop_
_entity_poly.entity_id
_entity_poly.type
_entity_poly.pdbx_seq_one_letter_code
_entity_poly.pdbx_strand_id
1 'polypeptide(L)'
;MVPGDTASGGGSGRESAWRRIGPAAWIAAFAAALFAWQWYDTRGEVNALRQELARKLADADTQGKESRIVAEQAREAVADAQVKLGVLESRLAESQNQQIALEALYQELSRNRDEWAYAEVEQSLFIASQQLSLAGNVKGALIALQAADARLQRMNRPQLTALRKAINRDIERLKAAPHVDAVAISARLDNLAAQVDKLPLAMEVRPQAEAPAPAPGAEQASAWARFWRDAWAEFKQLVRVQSMDKPEVPLLAPEQAYFLRENLKLRLIGARLALLSRDTSSYKADLRAARDWLAR
;
A
#
# COMPACT_ATOMS: atom_id res chain seq x y z
N MET A 1 70.12 -91.39 -68.22
CA MET A 1 71.17 -91.36 -69.26
C MET A 1 70.47 -91.09 -70.60
N VAL A 2 70.65 -89.94 -71.30
CA VAL A 2 71.83 -89.43 -72.09
C VAL A 2 71.74 -89.91 -73.57
N PRO A 3 72.34 -89.30 -74.65
CA PRO A 3 72.50 -87.92 -75.22
C PRO A 3 72.11 -87.83 -76.75
N GLY A 4 72.21 -86.68 -77.48
CA GLY A 4 73.24 -86.32 -78.51
C GLY A 4 72.86 -86.74 -79.96
N ASP A 5 73.07 -86.05 -81.10
CA ASP A 5 74.04 -85.03 -81.50
C ASP A 5 73.70 -84.37 -82.90
N THR A 6 74.06 -83.09 -83.04
CA THR A 6 74.62 -82.21 -84.13
C THR A 6 74.47 -82.46 -85.67
N ALA A 7 74.13 -81.42 -86.48
CA ALA A 7 74.95 -80.49 -87.34
C ALA A 7 75.06 -80.95 -88.84
N SER A 8 75.27 -80.16 -89.92
CA SER A 8 75.66 -78.76 -90.21
C SER A 8 75.30 -78.37 -91.67
N GLY A 9 75.18 -77.06 -91.97
CA GLY A 9 75.45 -76.35 -93.26
C GLY A 9 74.56 -76.63 -94.48
N GLY A 10 74.10 -75.69 -95.33
CA GLY A 10 74.41 -74.28 -95.57
C GLY A 10 74.36 -74.01 -97.09
N GLY A 11 73.83 -72.86 -97.54
CA GLY A 11 74.18 -72.27 -98.85
C GLY A 11 73.09 -72.10 -99.93
N SER A 12 72.53 -70.88 -99.97
CA SER A 12 72.07 -70.06 -101.12
C SER A 12 71.43 -70.68 -102.38
N GLY A 13 70.21 -70.20 -102.67
CA GLY A 13 69.99 -69.41 -103.89
C GLY A 13 68.97 -69.92 -104.93
N ARG A 14 67.91 -69.11 -105.07
CA ARG A 14 67.04 -68.88 -106.25
C ARG A 14 65.83 -69.80 -106.50
N GLU A 15 64.69 -69.10 -106.38
CA GLU A 15 63.61 -68.98 -107.36
C GLU A 15 62.80 -70.20 -107.81
N SER A 16 61.54 -69.86 -108.12
CA SER A 16 60.51 -70.62 -108.81
C SER A 16 59.70 -71.60 -107.94
N ALA A 17 58.40 -71.29 -107.79
CA ALA A 17 57.31 -72.26 -107.80
C ALA A 17 55.94 -71.58 -107.70
N TRP A 18 55.65 -70.64 -108.61
CA TRP A 18 54.25 -70.41 -109.01
C TRP A 18 53.83 -71.59 -109.90
N ARG A 19 53.28 -72.66 -109.32
CA ARG A 19 52.33 -73.56 -110.00
C ARG A 19 51.76 -74.61 -109.03
N ARG A 20 50.43 -74.75 -109.12
CA ARG A 20 49.51 -75.68 -108.42
C ARG A 20 48.91 -75.16 -107.10
N ILE A 21 48.15 -74.08 -107.22
CA ILE A 21 47.04 -73.80 -106.30
C ILE A 21 45.92 -74.79 -106.66
N GLY A 22 45.82 -75.90 -105.94
CA GLY A 22 44.66 -76.80 -106.01
C GLY A 22 43.41 -76.15 -105.36
N PRO A 23 42.20 -76.69 -105.59
CA PRO A 23 40.95 -76.14 -105.04
C PRO A 23 40.96 -75.97 -103.51
N ALA A 24 41.79 -76.73 -102.79
CA ALA A 24 41.96 -76.63 -101.34
C ALA A 24 42.49 -75.26 -100.85
N ALA A 25 43.35 -74.58 -101.62
CA ALA A 25 43.89 -73.28 -101.20
C ALA A 25 42.85 -72.15 -101.31
N TRP A 26 41.94 -72.24 -102.28
CA TRP A 26 40.79 -71.33 -102.39
C TRP A 26 39.80 -71.53 -101.24
N ILE A 27 39.57 -72.78 -100.83
CA ILE A 27 38.73 -73.11 -99.66
C ILE A 27 39.35 -72.56 -98.37
N ALA A 28 40.66 -72.69 -98.18
CA ALA A 28 41.37 -72.15 -97.01
C ALA A 28 41.31 -70.61 -96.95
N ALA A 29 41.47 -69.93 -98.09
CA ALA A 29 41.34 -68.47 -98.15
C ALA A 29 39.91 -67.99 -97.84
N PHE A 30 38.91 -68.70 -98.34
CA PHE A 30 37.50 -68.39 -98.06
C PHE A 30 37.15 -68.63 -96.58
N ALA A 31 37.63 -69.73 -95.99
CA ALA A 31 37.47 -69.99 -94.57
C ALA A 31 38.15 -68.91 -93.71
N ALA A 32 39.36 -68.47 -94.07
CA ALA A 32 40.06 -67.39 -93.37
C ALA A 32 39.33 -66.04 -93.50
N ALA A 33 38.75 -65.75 -94.66
CA ALA A 33 37.93 -64.55 -94.87
C ALA A 33 36.63 -64.57 -94.05
N LEU A 34 35.94 -65.71 -94.00
CA LEU A 34 34.77 -65.90 -93.14
C LEU A 34 35.14 -65.77 -91.65
N PHE A 35 36.26 -66.34 -91.22
CA PHE A 35 36.76 -66.19 -89.85
C PHE A 35 37.12 -64.74 -89.52
N ALA A 36 37.79 -64.03 -90.42
CA ALA A 36 38.14 -62.63 -90.23
C ALA A 36 36.89 -61.74 -90.19
N TRP A 37 35.89 -62.04 -91.01
CA TRP A 37 34.60 -61.35 -91.00
C TRP A 37 33.85 -61.62 -89.70
N GLN A 38 33.72 -62.88 -89.29
CA GLN A 38 33.09 -63.26 -88.02
C GLN A 38 33.83 -62.68 -86.80
N TRP A 39 35.17 -62.59 -86.86
CA TRP A 39 35.98 -61.93 -85.83
C TRP A 39 35.74 -60.41 -85.78
N TYR A 40 35.57 -59.77 -86.93
CA TYR A 40 35.28 -58.35 -87.01
C TYR A 40 33.87 -58.04 -86.47
N ASP A 41 32.90 -58.86 -86.85
CA ASP A 41 31.50 -58.75 -86.42
C ASP A 41 31.35 -58.98 -84.90
N THR A 42 31.95 -60.05 -84.38
CA THR A 42 31.99 -60.33 -82.93
C THR A 42 32.73 -59.25 -82.14
N ARG A 43 33.78 -58.63 -82.69
CA ARG A 43 34.40 -57.43 -82.08
C ARG A 43 33.46 -56.23 -82.04
N GLY A 44 32.63 -56.07 -83.07
CA GLY A 44 31.60 -55.03 -83.14
C GLY A 44 30.56 -55.18 -82.02
N GLU A 45 29.98 -56.37 -81.88
CA GLU A 45 29.00 -56.68 -80.83
C GLU A 45 29.58 -56.54 -79.42
N VAL A 46 30.80 -57.05 -79.17
CA VAL A 46 31.46 -56.92 -77.87
C VAL A 46 31.73 -55.45 -77.52
N ASN A 47 32.08 -54.62 -78.50
CA ASN A 47 32.26 -53.19 -78.28
C ASN A 47 30.93 -52.48 -78.00
N ALA A 48 29.86 -52.83 -78.72
CA ALA A 48 28.52 -52.29 -78.47
C ALA A 48 28.00 -52.67 -77.07
N LEU A 49 28.18 -53.93 -76.66
CA LEU A 49 27.78 -54.42 -75.34
C LEU A 49 28.60 -53.75 -74.22
N ARG A 50 29.91 -53.59 -74.41
CA ARG A 50 30.76 -52.83 -73.47
C ARG A 50 30.31 -51.38 -73.32
N GLN A 51 29.90 -50.73 -74.41
CA GLN A 51 29.37 -49.36 -74.37
C GLN A 51 28.01 -49.29 -73.68
N GLU A 52 27.10 -50.25 -73.92
CA GLU A 52 25.81 -50.29 -73.23
C GLU A 52 25.98 -50.56 -71.73
N LEU A 53 26.87 -51.49 -71.35
CA LEU A 53 27.21 -51.73 -69.94
C LEU A 53 27.84 -50.50 -69.30
N ALA A 54 28.79 -49.84 -69.97
CA ALA A 54 29.38 -48.60 -69.48
C ALA A 54 28.33 -47.49 -69.30
N ARG A 55 27.35 -47.38 -70.21
CA ARG A 55 26.20 -46.47 -70.07
C ARG A 55 25.32 -46.84 -68.88
N LYS A 56 24.91 -48.11 -68.75
CA LYS A 56 24.09 -48.55 -67.60
C LYS A 56 24.80 -48.38 -66.26
N LEU A 57 26.11 -48.63 -66.22
CA LEU A 57 26.95 -48.38 -65.04
C LEU A 57 27.05 -46.89 -64.72
N ALA A 58 27.21 -46.03 -65.74
CA ALA A 58 27.22 -44.58 -65.57
C ALA A 58 25.85 -44.06 -65.10
N ASP A 59 24.76 -44.52 -65.70
CA ASP A 59 23.39 -44.15 -65.31
C ASP A 59 23.10 -44.59 -63.86
N ALA A 60 23.46 -45.83 -63.50
CA ALA A 60 23.35 -46.32 -62.13
C ALA A 60 24.21 -45.54 -61.13
N ASP A 61 25.43 -45.14 -61.51
CA ASP A 61 26.29 -44.29 -60.67
C ASP A 61 25.69 -42.88 -60.49
N THR A 62 25.10 -42.30 -61.55
CA THR A 62 24.39 -41.01 -61.45
C THR A 62 23.16 -41.10 -60.55
N GLN A 63 22.34 -42.15 -60.69
CA GLN A 63 21.18 -42.38 -59.83
C GLN A 63 21.59 -42.66 -58.37
N GLY A 64 22.71 -43.36 -58.16
CA GLY A 64 23.32 -43.57 -56.84
C GLY A 64 23.78 -42.27 -56.18
N LYS A 65 24.39 -41.36 -56.95
CA LYS A 65 24.77 -40.02 -56.47
C LYS A 65 23.55 -39.16 -56.16
N GLU A 66 22.54 -39.16 -57.04
CA GLU A 66 21.32 -38.39 -56.85
C GLU A 66 20.54 -38.86 -55.61
N SER A 67 20.34 -40.18 -55.46
CA SER A 67 19.68 -40.73 -54.27
C SER A 67 20.44 -40.42 -52.98
N ARG A 68 21.78 -40.40 -53.01
CA ARG A 68 22.59 -39.98 -51.86
C ARG A 68 22.41 -38.50 -51.54
N ILE A 69 22.36 -37.62 -52.55
CA ILE A 69 22.10 -36.19 -52.36
C ILE A 69 20.72 -35.97 -51.74
N VAL A 70 19.68 -36.63 -52.26
CA VAL A 70 18.31 -36.55 -51.72
C VAL A 70 18.26 -37.07 -50.28
N ALA A 71 18.97 -38.15 -49.96
CA ALA A 71 19.05 -38.69 -48.60
C ALA A 71 19.75 -37.72 -47.62
N GLU A 72 20.83 -37.05 -48.04
CA GLU A 72 21.49 -36.04 -47.20
C GLU A 72 20.61 -34.79 -47.03
N GLN A 73 19.93 -34.33 -48.07
CA GLN A 73 18.96 -33.22 -47.97
C GLN A 73 17.78 -33.56 -47.04
N ALA A 74 17.27 -34.80 -47.10
CA ALA A 74 16.22 -35.25 -46.20
C ALA A 74 16.71 -35.29 -44.74
N ARG A 75 17.96 -35.71 -44.50
CA ARG A 75 18.57 -35.67 -43.16
C ARG A 75 18.73 -34.24 -42.64
N GLU A 76 19.20 -33.33 -43.48
CA GLU A 76 19.34 -31.91 -43.14
C GLU A 76 17.98 -31.28 -42.83
N ALA A 77 16.96 -31.54 -43.65
CA ALA A 77 15.59 -31.06 -43.41
C ALA A 77 14.99 -31.60 -42.09
N VAL A 78 15.27 -32.87 -41.74
CA VAL A 78 14.85 -33.45 -40.46
C VAL A 78 15.60 -32.80 -39.29
N ALA A 79 16.92 -32.58 -39.42
CA ALA A 79 17.71 -31.89 -38.40
C ALA A 79 17.21 -30.45 -38.17
N ASP A 80 16.95 -29.71 -39.24
CA ASP A 80 16.37 -28.36 -39.18
C ASP A 80 14.97 -28.34 -38.54
N ALA A 81 14.13 -29.34 -38.88
CA ALA A 81 12.81 -29.48 -38.28
C ALA A 81 12.91 -29.74 -36.77
N GLN A 82 13.84 -30.60 -36.33
CA GLN A 82 14.07 -30.86 -34.90
C GLN A 82 14.55 -29.62 -34.16
N VAL A 83 15.46 -28.83 -34.75
CA VAL A 83 15.90 -27.55 -34.16
C VAL A 83 14.73 -26.59 -34.02
N LYS A 84 13.92 -26.43 -35.07
CA LYS A 84 12.72 -25.56 -35.02
C LYS A 84 11.71 -26.04 -33.98
N LEU A 85 11.49 -27.35 -33.87
CA LEU A 85 10.64 -27.92 -32.83
C LEU A 85 11.17 -27.64 -31.43
N GLY A 86 12.47 -27.82 -31.18
CA GLY A 86 13.08 -27.49 -29.89
C GLY A 86 12.94 -26.00 -29.52
N VAL A 87 13.06 -25.10 -30.51
CA VAL A 87 12.81 -23.66 -30.30
C VAL A 87 11.34 -23.40 -29.97
N LEU A 88 10.40 -24.03 -30.68
CA LEU A 88 8.96 -23.87 -30.43
C LEU A 88 8.56 -24.43 -29.05
N GLU A 89 9.09 -25.59 -28.68
CA GLU A 89 8.90 -26.20 -27.35
C GLU A 89 9.45 -25.27 -26.25
N SER A 90 10.65 -24.71 -26.45
CA SER A 90 11.22 -23.73 -25.52
C SER A 90 10.36 -22.47 -25.41
N ARG A 91 9.86 -21.93 -26.54
CA ARG A 91 8.95 -20.76 -26.54
C ARG A 91 7.62 -21.06 -25.85
N LEU A 92 7.10 -22.28 -26.02
CA LEU A 92 5.88 -22.73 -25.37
C LEU A 92 6.08 -22.86 -23.86
N ALA A 93 7.17 -23.51 -23.43
CA ALA A 93 7.52 -23.64 -22.01
C ALA A 93 7.71 -22.27 -21.35
N GLU A 94 8.39 -21.34 -22.03
CA GLU A 94 8.56 -19.96 -21.58
C GLU A 94 7.21 -19.24 -21.45
N SER A 95 6.31 -19.38 -22.44
CA SER A 95 4.97 -18.79 -22.38
C SER A 95 4.13 -19.35 -21.23
N GLN A 96 4.20 -20.67 -20.99
CA GLN A 96 3.51 -21.31 -19.87
C GLN A 96 4.06 -20.81 -18.53
N ASN A 97 5.39 -20.71 -18.39
CA ASN A 97 6.02 -20.16 -17.19
C ASN A 97 5.61 -18.70 -16.95
N GLN A 98 5.53 -17.88 -18.00
CA GLN A 98 5.07 -16.51 -17.90
C GLN A 98 3.61 -16.43 -17.45
N GLN A 99 2.74 -17.31 -17.94
CA GLN A 99 1.34 -17.37 -17.48
C GLN A 99 1.25 -17.72 -15.99
N ILE A 100 2.00 -18.73 -15.53
CA ILE A 100 2.04 -19.13 -14.11
C ILE A 100 2.59 -17.99 -13.24
N ALA A 101 3.67 -17.34 -13.66
CA ALA A 101 4.27 -16.22 -12.94
C ALA A 101 3.30 -15.03 -12.84
N LEU A 102 2.55 -14.77 -13.91
CA LEU A 102 1.56 -13.70 -13.92
C LEU A 102 0.39 -14.00 -12.97
N GLU A 103 -0.12 -15.23 -12.98
CA GLU A 103 -1.17 -15.66 -12.06
C GLU A 103 -0.71 -15.58 -10.60
N ALA A 104 0.51 -16.03 -10.31
CA ALA A 104 1.12 -15.90 -8.99
C ALA A 104 1.24 -14.43 -8.56
N LEU A 105 1.71 -13.55 -9.45
CA LEU A 105 1.79 -12.11 -9.17
C LEU A 105 0.41 -11.49 -8.90
N TYR A 106 -0.62 -11.88 -9.66
CA TYR A 106 -1.99 -11.41 -9.43
C TYR A 106 -2.52 -11.86 -8.07
N GLN A 107 -2.29 -13.12 -7.70
CA GLN A 107 -2.71 -13.64 -6.39
C GLN A 107 -1.95 -12.94 -5.26
N GLU A 108 -0.64 -12.76 -5.38
CA GLU A 108 0.19 -12.07 -4.39
C GLU A 108 -0.22 -10.60 -4.25
N LEU A 109 -0.43 -9.88 -5.37
CA LEU A 109 -0.87 -8.50 -5.35
C LEU A 109 -2.26 -8.35 -4.73
N SER A 110 -3.20 -9.23 -5.08
CA SER A 110 -4.55 -9.23 -4.50
C SER A 110 -4.49 -9.49 -2.99
N ARG A 111 -3.70 -10.47 -2.56
CA ARG A 111 -3.54 -10.83 -1.16
C ARG A 111 -2.87 -9.71 -0.36
N ASN A 112 -1.78 -9.14 -0.88
CA ASN A 112 -1.07 -8.02 -0.26
C ASN A 112 -1.96 -6.77 -0.13
N ARG A 113 -2.79 -6.49 -1.14
CA ARG A 113 -3.76 -5.39 -1.07
C ARG A 113 -4.81 -5.60 0.03
N ASP A 114 -5.29 -6.84 0.18
CA ASP A 114 -6.25 -7.18 1.23
C ASP A 114 -5.59 -7.11 2.62
N GLU A 115 -4.39 -7.68 2.79
CA GLU A 115 -3.60 -7.60 4.04
C GLU A 115 -3.31 -6.15 4.45
N TRP A 116 -2.90 -5.30 3.51
CA TRP A 116 -2.69 -3.87 3.74
C TRP A 116 -3.98 -3.16 4.16
N ALA A 117 -5.11 -3.47 3.51
CA ALA A 117 -6.39 -2.87 3.86
C ALA A 117 -6.85 -3.27 5.29
N TYR A 118 -6.60 -4.51 5.72
CA TYR A 118 -6.87 -4.95 7.08
C TYR A 118 -6.02 -4.21 8.11
N ALA A 119 -4.71 -4.11 7.87
CA ALA A 119 -3.80 -3.38 8.74
C ALA A 119 -4.22 -1.90 8.90
N GLU A 120 -4.73 -1.28 7.82
CA GLU A 120 -5.16 0.11 7.87
C GLU A 120 -6.48 0.30 8.65
N VAL A 121 -7.39 -0.68 8.59
CA VAL A 121 -8.59 -0.71 9.44
C VAL A 121 -8.20 -0.89 10.90
N GLU A 122 -7.31 -1.84 11.21
CA GLU A 122 -6.81 -2.07 12.56
C GLU A 122 -6.15 -0.82 13.14
N GLN A 123 -5.28 -0.17 12.38
CA GLN A 123 -4.64 1.09 12.79
C GLN A 123 -5.68 2.19 13.07
N SER A 124 -6.73 2.29 12.25
CA SER A 124 -7.81 3.26 12.46
C SER A 124 -8.58 2.98 13.74
N LEU A 125 -8.89 1.71 14.02
CA LEU A 125 -9.54 1.28 15.26
C LEU A 125 -8.64 1.53 16.49
N PHE A 126 -7.33 1.28 16.36
CA PHE A 126 -6.36 1.58 17.40
C PHE A 126 -6.31 3.07 17.73
N ILE A 127 -6.25 3.94 16.71
CA ILE A 127 -6.31 5.39 16.90
C ILE A 127 -7.63 5.80 17.58
N ALA A 128 -8.77 5.24 17.16
CA ALA A 128 -10.05 5.53 17.79
C ALA A 128 -10.05 5.17 19.28
N SER A 129 -9.57 3.96 19.61
CA SER A 129 -9.44 3.48 20.99
C SER A 129 -8.51 4.36 21.83
N GLN A 130 -7.38 4.79 21.26
CA GLN A 130 -6.43 5.68 21.91
C GLN A 130 -7.05 7.06 22.18
N GLN A 131 -7.77 7.64 21.21
CA GLN A 131 -8.45 8.93 21.36
C GLN A 131 -9.53 8.86 22.45
N LEU A 132 -10.23 7.74 22.60
CA LEU A 132 -11.23 7.54 23.65
C LEU A 132 -10.61 7.33 25.04
N SER A 133 -9.57 6.50 25.14
CA SER A 133 -8.97 6.11 26.42
C SER A 133 -8.07 7.19 27.01
N LEU A 134 -7.22 7.83 26.21
CA LEU A 134 -6.25 8.82 26.70
C LEU A 134 -6.84 10.22 26.75
N ALA A 135 -7.44 10.66 25.65
CA ALA A 135 -7.88 12.04 25.47
C ALA A 135 -9.39 12.22 25.65
N GLY A 136 -10.16 11.11 25.75
CA GLY A 136 -11.60 11.00 25.51
C GLY A 136 -12.12 12.00 24.49
N ASN A 137 -11.37 12.11 23.42
CA ASN A 137 -11.64 12.98 22.31
C ASN A 137 -12.61 12.24 21.40
N VAL A 138 -13.91 12.41 21.71
CA VAL A 138 -14.99 11.75 20.97
C VAL A 138 -14.98 12.15 19.49
N LYS A 139 -14.63 13.40 19.17
CA LYS A 139 -14.51 13.87 17.78
C LYS A 139 -13.39 13.14 17.03
N GLY A 140 -12.21 13.05 17.62
CA GLY A 140 -11.07 12.33 17.04
C GLY A 140 -11.36 10.84 16.84
N ALA A 141 -12.00 10.22 17.83
CA ALA A 141 -12.43 8.83 17.73
C ALA A 141 -13.49 8.61 16.63
N LEU A 142 -14.47 9.50 16.50
CA LEU A 142 -15.48 9.44 15.45
C LEU A 142 -14.85 9.52 14.05
N ILE A 143 -13.90 10.43 13.84
CA ILE A 143 -13.19 10.56 12.56
C ILE A 143 -12.45 9.25 12.22
N ALA A 144 -11.76 8.67 13.20
CA ALA A 144 -11.03 7.41 13.02
C ALA A 144 -11.96 6.22 12.73
N LEU A 145 -13.09 6.10 13.43
CA LEU A 145 -14.10 5.06 13.16
C LEU A 145 -14.77 5.24 11.79
N GLN A 146 -15.06 6.47 11.37
CA GLN A 146 -15.58 6.76 10.04
C GLN A 146 -14.58 6.40 8.94
N ALA A 147 -13.28 6.65 9.17
CA ALA A 147 -12.23 6.22 8.26
C ALA A 147 -12.15 4.69 8.14
N ALA A 148 -12.32 3.97 9.27
CA ALA A 148 -12.40 2.51 9.28
C ALA A 148 -13.63 2.00 8.49
N ASP A 149 -14.82 2.57 8.71
CA ASP A 149 -16.03 2.20 7.96
C ASP A 149 -15.87 2.46 6.45
N ALA A 150 -15.33 3.63 6.06
CA ALA A 150 -15.10 3.96 4.65
C ALA A 150 -14.09 3.02 3.96
N ARG A 151 -13.10 2.49 4.68
CA ARG A 151 -12.18 1.46 4.18
C ARG A 151 -12.88 0.11 4.03
N LEU A 152 -13.68 -0.30 5.02
CA LEU A 152 -14.49 -1.53 4.94
C LEU A 152 -15.51 -1.50 3.80
N GLN A 153 -16.13 -0.35 3.54
CA GLN A 153 -17.04 -0.15 2.41
C GLN A 153 -16.35 -0.37 1.06
N ARG A 154 -15.12 0.12 0.89
CA ARG A 154 -14.33 -0.07 -0.34
C ARG A 154 -13.95 -1.52 -0.60
N MET A 155 -13.73 -2.32 0.44
CA MET A 155 -13.47 -3.76 0.30
C MET A 155 -14.72 -4.56 -0.11
N ASN A 156 -15.92 -4.10 0.28
CA ASN A 156 -17.22 -4.69 -0.08
C ASN A 156 -17.30 -6.22 0.04
N ARG A 157 -16.74 -6.79 1.12
CA ARG A 157 -16.75 -8.23 1.39
C ARG A 157 -17.90 -8.61 2.33
N PRO A 158 -18.71 -9.65 2.04
CA PRO A 158 -19.81 -10.09 2.90
C PRO A 158 -19.39 -10.46 4.32
N GLN A 159 -18.20 -11.06 4.47
CA GLN A 159 -17.61 -11.51 5.73
C GLN A 159 -17.38 -10.34 6.73
N LEU A 160 -17.17 -9.12 6.22
CA LEU A 160 -16.90 -7.93 7.03
C LEU A 160 -18.17 -7.18 7.46
N THR A 161 -19.34 -7.65 7.05
CA THR A 161 -20.62 -7.00 7.37
C THR A 161 -20.88 -6.94 8.88
N ALA A 162 -20.50 -7.99 9.61
CA ALA A 162 -20.65 -8.02 11.07
C ALA A 162 -19.78 -6.96 11.75
N LEU A 163 -18.51 -6.84 11.35
CA LEU A 163 -17.58 -5.81 11.83
C LEU A 163 -18.10 -4.40 11.51
N ARG A 164 -18.57 -4.21 10.28
CA ARG A 164 -19.13 -2.94 9.83
C ARG A 164 -20.36 -2.53 10.66
N LYS A 165 -21.25 -3.48 10.99
CA LYS A 165 -22.38 -3.22 11.90
C LYS A 165 -21.92 -2.84 13.31
N ALA A 166 -20.89 -3.50 13.84
CA ALA A 166 -20.32 -3.18 15.14
C ALA A 166 -19.75 -1.75 15.17
N ILE A 167 -18.93 -1.40 14.18
CA ILE A 167 -18.36 -0.04 14.05
C ILE A 167 -19.45 1.01 13.92
N ASN A 168 -20.48 0.77 13.11
CA ASN A 168 -21.59 1.71 12.96
C ASN A 168 -22.38 1.90 14.26
N ARG A 169 -22.59 0.82 15.03
CA ARG A 169 -23.19 0.92 16.37
C ARG A 169 -22.34 1.76 17.32
N ASP A 170 -21.02 1.63 17.27
CA ASP A 170 -20.11 2.42 18.10
C ASP A 170 -20.06 3.90 17.66
N ILE A 171 -20.11 4.17 16.35
CA ILE A 171 -20.29 5.53 15.81
C ILE A 171 -21.59 6.14 16.33
N GLU A 172 -22.71 5.43 16.27
CA GLU A 172 -24.00 5.92 16.77
C GLU A 172 -23.98 6.19 18.27
N ARG A 173 -23.38 5.29 19.06
CA ARG A 173 -23.18 5.48 20.51
C ARG A 173 -22.36 6.73 20.82
N LEU A 174 -21.26 6.94 20.10
CA LEU A 174 -20.41 8.12 20.29
C LEU A 174 -21.08 9.42 19.83
N LYS A 175 -21.92 9.36 18.78
CA LYS A 175 -22.75 10.51 18.36
C LYS A 175 -23.85 10.85 19.35
N ALA A 176 -24.45 9.84 19.99
CA ALA A 176 -25.47 10.03 21.01
C ALA A 176 -24.89 10.45 22.38
N ALA A 177 -23.58 10.26 22.59
CA ALA A 177 -22.92 10.65 23.83
C ALA A 177 -22.91 12.19 23.99
N PRO A 178 -23.25 12.73 25.17
CA PRO A 178 -23.16 14.15 25.43
C PRO A 178 -21.73 14.66 25.24
N HIS A 179 -21.55 15.64 24.35
CA HIS A 179 -20.23 16.20 24.08
C HIS A 179 -19.88 17.27 25.11
N VAL A 180 -18.94 16.98 26.02
CA VAL A 180 -18.42 17.96 26.98
C VAL A 180 -17.23 18.67 26.34
N ASP A 181 -17.43 19.90 25.89
CA ASP A 181 -16.36 20.74 25.37
C ASP A 181 -15.51 21.31 26.52
N ALA A 182 -14.55 20.51 26.97
CA ALA A 182 -13.64 20.88 28.05
C ALA A 182 -12.84 22.17 27.73
N VAL A 183 -12.57 22.45 26.45
CA VAL A 183 -11.86 23.67 26.03
C VAL A 183 -12.75 24.89 26.26
N ALA A 184 -14.01 24.83 25.82
CA ALA A 184 -14.97 25.90 26.04
C ALA A 184 -15.27 26.13 27.53
N ILE A 185 -15.40 25.06 28.32
CA ILE A 185 -15.62 25.17 29.77
C ILE A 185 -14.38 25.75 30.46
N SER A 186 -13.17 25.31 30.08
CA SER A 186 -11.90 25.86 30.59
C SER A 186 -11.78 27.36 30.31
N ALA A 187 -12.07 27.81 29.09
CA ALA A 187 -12.08 29.23 28.73
C ALA A 187 -13.13 30.03 29.52
N ARG A 188 -14.30 29.45 29.81
CA ARG A 188 -15.30 30.09 30.68
C ARG A 188 -14.80 30.23 32.12
N LEU A 189 -14.13 29.21 32.67
CA LEU A 189 -13.54 29.26 34.01
C LEU A 189 -12.43 30.31 34.10
N ASP A 190 -11.59 30.43 33.06
CA ASP A 190 -10.56 31.49 32.99
C ASP A 190 -11.19 32.89 32.96
N ASN A 191 -12.23 33.09 32.16
CA ASN A 191 -12.97 34.35 32.11
C ASN A 191 -13.66 34.67 33.44
N LEU A 192 -14.19 33.66 34.15
CA LEU A 192 -14.74 33.84 35.49
C LEU A 192 -13.65 34.25 36.48
N ALA A 193 -12.50 33.57 36.46
CA ALA A 193 -11.36 33.87 37.34
C ALA A 193 -10.81 35.28 37.10
N ALA A 194 -10.79 35.77 35.85
CA ALA A 194 -10.38 37.13 35.51
C ALA A 194 -11.41 38.20 35.94
N GLN A 195 -12.68 37.82 36.09
CA GLN A 195 -13.75 38.73 36.53
C GLN A 195 -13.86 38.85 38.05
N VAL A 196 -13.28 37.91 38.81
CA VAL A 196 -13.30 37.91 40.29
C VAL A 196 -12.81 39.24 40.86
N ASP A 197 -11.78 39.84 40.27
CA ASP A 197 -11.18 41.10 40.73
C ASP A 197 -12.15 42.30 40.61
N LYS A 198 -13.18 42.20 39.77
CA LYS A 198 -14.19 43.25 39.51
C LYS A 198 -15.49 43.04 40.28
N LEU A 199 -15.63 41.94 41.03
CA LEU A 199 -16.86 41.66 41.77
C LEU A 199 -16.99 42.62 42.96
N PRO A 200 -18.12 43.35 43.09
CA PRO A 200 -18.37 44.20 44.25
C PRO A 200 -18.55 43.31 45.48
N LEU A 201 -17.85 43.65 46.56
CA LEU A 201 -18.01 42.92 47.82
C LEU A 201 -19.34 43.36 48.46
N ALA A 202 -20.11 42.40 49.00
CA ALA A 202 -21.39 42.70 49.64
C ALA A 202 -21.26 43.72 50.80
N MET A 203 -20.07 43.84 51.39
CA MET A 203 -19.74 44.77 52.47
C MET A 203 -19.32 46.18 51.98
N GLU A 204 -19.01 46.36 50.69
CA GLU A 204 -18.75 47.69 50.08
C GLU A 204 -20.04 48.43 49.70
N VAL A 205 -21.19 47.74 49.71
CA VAL A 205 -22.51 48.37 49.67
C VAL A 205 -22.81 48.94 51.06
N ARG A 206 -22.09 50.01 51.42
CA ARG A 206 -22.47 50.83 52.56
C ARG A 206 -23.92 51.29 52.33
N PRO A 207 -24.82 51.18 53.32
CA PRO A 207 -26.12 51.83 53.20
C PRO A 207 -25.84 53.30 52.91
N GLN A 208 -26.41 53.86 51.85
CA GLN A 208 -26.49 55.30 51.72
C GLN A 208 -27.01 55.81 53.06
N ALA A 209 -26.18 56.55 53.79
CA ALA A 209 -26.64 57.26 54.97
C ALA A 209 -27.72 58.19 54.45
N GLU A 210 -28.97 57.85 54.74
CA GLU A 210 -30.14 58.64 54.42
C GLU A 210 -29.88 60.02 55.02
N ALA A 211 -29.69 61.02 54.14
CA ALA A 211 -29.44 62.38 54.55
C ALA A 211 -30.61 62.83 55.44
N PRO A 212 -30.36 63.51 56.58
CA PRO A 212 -31.46 63.96 57.42
C PRO A 212 -32.33 64.91 56.60
N ALA A 213 -33.62 64.57 56.47
CA ALA A 213 -34.60 65.44 55.84
C ALA A 213 -34.58 66.81 56.55
N PRO A 214 -34.53 67.94 55.81
CA PRO A 214 -34.62 69.25 56.43
C PRO A 214 -36.03 69.40 57.03
N ALA A 215 -36.09 69.66 58.34
CA ALA A 215 -37.33 69.96 59.03
C ALA A 215 -37.97 71.21 58.41
N PRO A 216 -39.29 71.20 58.10
CA PRO A 216 -39.95 72.36 57.54
C PRO A 216 -40.00 73.49 58.57
N GLY A 217 -39.72 74.71 58.11
CA GLY A 217 -39.67 75.93 58.90
C GLY A 217 -40.96 76.16 59.69
N ALA A 218 -40.80 76.45 60.98
CA ALA A 218 -41.86 76.95 61.83
C ALA A 218 -41.68 78.46 61.99
N GLU A 219 -42.51 79.21 61.27
CA GLU A 219 -42.85 80.59 61.59
C GLU A 219 -43.45 80.67 63.02
N GLN A 220 -43.09 81.74 63.72
CA GLN A 220 -43.66 82.24 64.98
C GLN A 220 -43.79 81.23 66.15
N ALA A 221 -42.70 81.04 66.89
CA ALA A 221 -42.77 80.59 68.29
C ALA A 221 -41.81 81.38 69.20
N SER A 222 -42.36 81.79 70.35
CA SER A 222 -41.74 82.60 71.41
C SER A 222 -40.30 82.20 71.72
N ALA A 223 -39.41 83.18 71.88
CA ALA A 223 -37.98 82.99 72.13
C ALA A 223 -37.68 82.07 73.32
N TRP A 224 -38.59 82.00 74.30
CA TRP A 224 -38.47 81.09 75.45
C TRP A 224 -38.59 79.60 75.07
N ALA A 225 -39.43 79.28 74.08
CA ALA A 225 -39.61 77.92 73.58
C ALA A 225 -38.50 77.47 72.61
N ARG A 226 -37.64 78.41 72.15
CA ARG A 226 -36.41 78.10 71.41
C ARG A 226 -35.26 77.80 72.37
N PHE A 227 -35.07 78.64 73.39
CA PHE A 227 -34.03 78.44 74.40
C PHE A 227 -34.18 77.11 75.15
N TRP A 228 -35.39 76.75 75.56
CA TRP A 228 -35.65 75.43 76.18
C TRP A 228 -35.42 74.26 75.22
N ARG A 229 -35.65 74.44 73.92
CA ARG A 229 -35.42 73.40 72.91
C ARG A 229 -33.94 73.20 72.63
N ASP A 230 -33.19 74.29 72.55
CA ASP A 230 -31.75 74.27 72.32
C ASP A 230 -31.03 73.68 73.54
N ALA A 231 -31.43 74.06 74.76
CA ALA A 231 -30.92 73.45 75.99
C ALA A 231 -31.28 71.96 76.12
N TRP A 232 -32.48 71.56 75.69
CA TRP A 232 -32.89 70.14 75.66
C TRP A 232 -32.19 69.35 74.55
N ALA A 233 -31.84 69.99 73.43
CA ALA A 233 -31.06 69.41 72.35
C ALA A 233 -29.59 69.21 72.75
N GLU A 234 -28.98 70.16 73.44
CA GLU A 234 -27.63 70.02 74.02
C GLU A 234 -27.58 68.95 75.11
N PHE A 235 -28.62 68.87 75.96
CA PHE A 235 -28.69 67.83 76.99
C PHE A 235 -28.86 66.42 76.38
N LYS A 236 -29.63 66.28 75.29
CA LYS A 236 -29.75 65.02 74.54
C LYS A 236 -28.47 64.64 73.78
N GLN A 237 -27.66 65.61 73.35
CA GLN A 237 -26.34 65.32 72.76
C GLN A 237 -25.35 64.79 73.80
N LEU A 238 -25.49 65.20 75.06
CA LEU A 238 -24.64 64.73 76.16
C LEU A 238 -25.04 63.34 76.69
N VAL A 239 -26.32 62.95 76.55
CA VAL A 239 -26.81 61.61 76.89
C VAL A 239 -26.93 60.75 75.63
N ARG A 240 -25.76 60.36 75.10
CA ARG A 240 -25.67 59.35 74.05
C ARG A 240 -25.81 57.96 74.67
N VAL A 241 -27.04 57.45 74.74
CA VAL A 241 -27.28 56.03 75.05
C VAL A 241 -26.82 55.21 73.85
N GLN A 242 -25.56 54.78 73.89
CA GLN A 242 -25.01 53.82 72.95
C GLN A 242 -25.40 52.44 73.48
N SER A 243 -26.47 51.87 72.92
CA SER A 243 -26.75 50.44 73.05
C SER A 243 -25.63 49.70 72.34
N MET A 244 -24.74 49.09 73.12
CA MET A 244 -23.72 48.16 72.65
C MET A 244 -24.35 46.78 72.42
N ASP A 245 -25.33 46.70 71.52
CA ASP A 245 -25.88 45.44 70.99
C ASP A 245 -25.72 45.40 69.47
N LYS A 246 -24.53 45.77 69.01
CA LYS A 246 -23.99 45.25 67.76
C LYS A 246 -22.63 44.69 68.12
N PRO A 247 -22.38 43.37 67.98
CA PRO A 247 -21.00 42.94 67.93
C PRO A 247 -20.38 43.76 66.81
N GLU A 248 -19.36 44.53 67.15
CA GLU A 248 -18.47 45.12 66.16
C GLU A 248 -18.04 43.96 65.28
N VAL A 249 -18.68 43.80 64.13
CA VAL A 249 -18.05 43.12 63.01
C VAL A 249 -16.87 44.03 62.76
N PRO A 250 -15.64 43.62 63.16
CA PRO A 250 -14.48 44.44 62.89
C PRO A 250 -14.56 44.68 61.40
N LEU A 251 -14.42 45.93 60.96
CA LEU A 251 -14.22 46.21 59.54
C LEU A 251 -13.22 45.17 59.05
N LEU A 252 -13.66 44.26 58.17
CA LEU A 252 -12.76 43.29 57.58
C LEU A 252 -11.68 44.15 56.94
N ALA A 253 -10.46 44.12 57.50
CA ALA A 253 -9.37 44.94 57.03
C ALA A 253 -9.21 44.68 55.52
N PRO A 254 -8.82 45.66 54.69
CA PRO A 254 -8.67 45.52 53.24
C PRO A 254 -7.96 44.21 52.79
N GLU A 255 -7.07 43.68 53.62
CA GLU A 255 -6.46 42.35 53.59
C GLU A 255 -7.45 41.19 53.34
N GLN A 256 -8.61 41.17 54.01
CA GLN A 256 -9.55 40.04 54.05
C GLN A 256 -10.38 39.94 52.78
N ALA A 257 -10.69 41.07 52.15
CA ALA A 257 -11.30 41.14 50.82
C ALA A 257 -10.37 40.57 49.74
N TYR A 258 -9.07 40.87 49.84
CA TYR A 258 -8.05 40.32 48.97
C TYR A 258 -7.96 38.79 49.11
N PHE A 259 -7.92 38.26 50.35
CA PHE A 259 -7.91 36.81 50.56
C PHE A 259 -9.17 36.11 50.04
N LEU A 260 -10.35 36.74 50.13
CA LEU A 260 -11.59 36.17 49.58
C LEU A 260 -11.51 36.02 48.06
N ARG A 261 -11.06 37.08 47.37
CA ARG A 261 -10.86 37.08 45.92
C ARG A 261 -9.82 36.05 45.49
N GLU A 262 -8.69 35.98 46.19
CA GLU A 262 -7.62 35.05 45.85
C GLU A 262 -8.02 33.59 46.10
N ASN A 263 -8.74 33.30 47.19
CA ASN A 263 -9.29 31.95 47.41
C ASN A 263 -10.30 31.56 46.34
N LEU A 264 -11.19 32.47 45.93
CA LEU A 264 -12.14 32.21 44.84
C LEU A 264 -11.41 31.92 43.51
N LYS A 265 -10.36 32.70 43.22
CA LYS A 265 -9.51 32.54 42.03
C LYS A 265 -8.79 31.19 42.04
N LEU A 266 -8.18 30.83 43.17
CA LEU A 266 -7.54 29.53 43.37
C LEU A 266 -8.52 28.36 43.15
N ARG A 267 -9.77 28.47 43.63
CA ARG A 267 -10.80 27.45 43.39
C ARG A 267 -11.20 27.35 41.93
N LEU A 268 -11.34 28.46 41.22
CA LEU A 268 -11.66 28.44 39.79
C LEU A 268 -10.52 27.85 38.94
N ILE A 269 -9.26 28.14 39.30
CA ILE A 269 -8.07 27.54 38.68
C ILE A 269 -8.00 26.05 39.00
N GLY A 270 -8.27 25.66 40.26
CA GLY A 270 -8.35 24.26 40.69
C GLY A 270 -9.42 23.49 39.93
N ALA A 271 -10.61 24.07 39.77
CA ALA A 271 -11.68 23.50 38.95
C ALA A 271 -11.24 23.35 37.49
N ARG A 272 -10.54 24.33 36.91
CA ARG A 272 -10.01 24.21 35.54
C ARG A 272 -9.00 23.07 35.42
N LEU A 273 -8.08 22.94 36.37
CA LEU A 273 -7.10 21.86 36.39
C LEU A 273 -7.79 20.49 36.51
N ALA A 274 -8.75 20.38 37.43
CA ALA A 274 -9.55 19.16 37.63
C ALA A 274 -10.38 18.80 36.39
N LEU A 275 -10.92 19.79 35.68
CA LEU A 275 -11.60 19.59 34.41
C LEU A 275 -10.64 19.02 33.34
N LEU A 276 -9.43 19.58 33.24
CA LEU A 276 -8.44 19.15 32.26
C LEU A 276 -7.87 17.75 32.57
N SER A 277 -7.71 17.42 33.87
CA SER A 277 -7.33 16.09 34.34
C SER A 277 -8.49 15.09 34.38
N ARG A 278 -9.71 15.52 34.03
CA ARG A 278 -10.96 14.73 34.07
C ARG A 278 -11.33 14.24 35.48
N ASP A 279 -10.80 14.86 36.52
CA ASP A 279 -11.21 14.61 37.90
C ASP A 279 -12.53 15.33 38.20
N THR A 280 -13.62 14.61 37.96
CA THR A 280 -14.99 15.11 38.18
C THR A 280 -15.27 15.40 39.66
N SER A 281 -14.64 14.66 40.58
CA SER A 281 -14.87 14.83 42.01
C SER A 281 -14.28 16.16 42.47
N SER A 282 -13.01 16.40 42.14
CA SER A 282 -12.30 17.63 42.46
C SER A 282 -12.93 18.85 41.77
N TYR A 283 -13.32 18.72 40.49
CA TYR A 283 -14.04 19.78 39.76
C TYR A 283 -15.32 20.21 40.49
N LYS A 284 -16.16 19.24 40.88
CA LYS A 284 -17.41 19.54 41.61
C LYS A 284 -17.15 20.06 43.02
N ALA A 285 -16.08 19.65 43.67
CA ALA A 285 -15.70 20.14 44.99
C ALA A 285 -15.24 21.60 44.93
N ASP A 286 -14.37 21.94 43.98
CA ASP A 286 -13.87 23.30 43.80
C ASP A 286 -14.95 24.27 43.35
N LEU A 287 -15.86 23.86 42.46
CA LEU A 287 -17.03 24.67 42.10
C LEU A 287 -18.00 24.89 43.25
N ARG A 288 -18.22 23.88 44.10
CA ARG A 288 -19.05 24.02 45.31
C ARG A 288 -18.41 25.00 46.28
N ALA A 289 -17.11 24.84 46.54
CA ALA A 289 -16.36 25.77 47.39
C ALA A 289 -16.42 27.20 46.84
N ALA A 290 -16.22 27.40 45.53
CA ALA A 290 -16.35 28.70 44.88
C ALA A 290 -17.76 29.31 45.06
N ARG A 291 -18.81 28.48 44.94
CA ARG A 291 -20.19 28.91 45.17
C ARG A 291 -20.44 29.29 46.63
N ASP A 292 -19.92 28.51 47.57
CA ASP A 292 -20.06 28.78 49.00
C ASP A 292 -19.33 30.06 49.41
N TRP A 293 -18.18 30.37 48.77
CA TRP A 293 -17.49 31.66 48.94
C TRP A 293 -18.27 32.84 48.38
N LEU A 294 -19.01 32.68 47.28
CA LEU A 294 -19.88 33.73 46.72
C LEU A 294 -21.14 33.97 47.56
N ALA A 295 -21.56 33.00 48.36
CA ALA A 295 -22.75 33.09 49.21
C ALA A 295 -22.48 33.72 50.59
N ARG A 296 -21.20 33.98 50.92
CA ARG A 296 -20.75 34.64 52.15
C ARG A 296 -20.47 36.12 51.89
#